data_AF-A0A7S0JMW4-F1
#
_entry.id   AF-A0A7S0JMW4-F1
#
_cell.length_a   1.000
_cell.length_b   1.000
_cell.length_c   1.000
_cell.angle_alpha   90.00
_cell.angle_beta   90.00
_cell.angle_gamma   90.00
#
_symmetry.space_group_name_H-M   'P 1'
#
loop_
_entity.id
_entity.type
_entity.pdbx_description
1 polymer ?
#
loop_
_entity_poly.entity_id
_entity_poly.type
_entity_poly.pdbx_seq_one_letter_code
_entity_poly.pdbx_strand_id
1 'polypeptide(L)'
;TTAGLVASCFGLMNIFARSLGGLVSDRLANRFGMRGRLWSLWILQTVEGVCCIWLGLSQDSLAMTVVVLIIFSLFVQSAEGATYGVVPFVSRRSLGVVSGFIGAGGNAGSAVTQAIFFRDSSLETYEGLRYMGLMVIGITLTVML
;
A
#
# COMPACT_ATOMS: atom_id res chain seq x y z
N THR A 1 10.39 -0.15 25.60
CA THR A 1 11.64 0.07 24.82
C THR A 1 11.68 -0.74 23.54
N THR A 2 11.25 -2.01 23.55
CA THR A 2 11.12 -2.87 22.35
C THR A 2 10.29 -2.25 21.21
N ALA A 3 9.17 -1.59 21.52
CA ALA A 3 8.33 -0.93 20.51
C ALA A 3 9.03 0.21 19.74
N GLY A 4 9.89 0.98 20.41
CA GLY A 4 10.64 2.08 19.77
C GLY A 4 11.69 1.57 18.79
N LEU A 5 12.38 0.48 19.13
CA LEU A 5 13.34 -0.20 18.26
C LEU A 5 12.63 -0.75 17.02
N VAL A 6 11.51 -1.46 17.19
CA VAL A 6 10.72 -1.98 16.08
C VAL A 6 10.19 -0.85 15.19
N ALA A 7 9.68 0.24 15.77
CA ALA A 7 9.22 1.41 15.01
C ALA A 7 10.35 2.08 14.22
N SER A 8 11.56 2.19 14.79
CA SER A 8 12.72 2.77 14.11
C SER A 8 13.22 1.90 12.95
N CYS A 9 13.28 0.58 13.13
CA CYS A 9 13.62 -0.37 12.08
C CYS A 9 12.57 -0.37 10.97
N PHE A 10 11.29 -0.27 11.34
CA PHE A 10 10.18 -0.16 10.39
C PHE A 10 10.28 1.12 9.55
N GLY A 11 10.52 2.27 10.18
CA GLY A 11 10.72 3.54 9.48
C GLY A 11 11.92 3.54 8.52
N LEU A 12 13.02 2.85 8.88
CA LEU A 12 14.17 2.67 7.99
C LEU A 12 13.86 1.73 6.82
N MET A 13 13.22 0.60 7.10
CA MET A 13 12.80 -0.36 6.07
C MET A 13 11.91 0.29 5.03
N ASN A 14 11.07 1.22 5.47
CA ASN A 14 10.14 1.96 4.63
C ASN A 14 10.84 2.76 3.50
N ILE A 15 11.95 3.42 3.82
CA ILE A 15 12.74 4.18 2.83
C ILE A 15 13.31 3.26 1.75
N PHE A 16 13.80 2.08 2.14
CA PHE A 16 14.32 1.08 1.21
C PHE A 16 13.21 0.38 0.43
N ALA A 17 12.07 0.09 1.06
CA ALA A 17 10.95 -0.59 0.43
C ALA A 17 10.35 0.21 -0.73
N ARG A 18 10.22 1.54 -0.54
CA ARG A 18 9.70 2.44 -1.57
C ARG A 18 10.60 2.49 -2.81
N SER A 19 11.92 2.53 -2.59
CA SER A 19 12.92 2.54 -3.66
C SER A 19 13.06 1.16 -4.33
N LEU A 20 13.04 0.07 -3.56
CA LEU A 20 13.02 -1.30 -4.08
C LEU A 20 11.75 -1.60 -4.88
N GLY A 21 10.60 -1.18 -4.41
CA GLY A 21 9.33 -1.37 -5.10
C GLY A 21 9.24 -0.63 -6.42
N GLY A 22 9.69 0.63 -6.45
CA GLY A 22 9.86 1.37 -7.70
C GLY A 22 10.82 0.65 -8.66
N LEU A 23 11.97 0.19 -8.16
CA LEU A 23 12.94 -0.58 -8.96
C LEU A 23 12.41 -1.93 -9.47
N VAL A 24 11.61 -2.65 -8.68
CA VAL A 24 11.00 -3.94 -9.07
C VAL A 24 9.90 -3.71 -10.10
N SER A 25 9.03 -2.72 -9.88
CA SER A 25 8.01 -2.29 -10.84
C SER A 25 8.65 -1.82 -12.15
N ASP A 26 9.74 -1.08 -12.09
CA ASP A 26 10.46 -0.58 -13.27
C ASP A 26 11.16 -1.70 -14.03
N ARG A 27 11.72 -2.70 -13.33
CA ARG A 27 12.28 -3.90 -13.99
C ARG A 27 11.21 -4.77 -14.64
N LEU A 28 10.04 -4.93 -14.03
CA LEU A 28 8.89 -5.62 -14.66
C LEU A 28 8.36 -4.83 -15.86
N ALA A 29 8.26 -3.51 -15.75
CA ALA A 29 7.83 -2.61 -16.83
C ALA A 29 8.83 -2.59 -17.99
N ASN A 30 10.14 -2.71 -17.73
CA ASN A 30 11.14 -2.76 -18.79
C ASN A 30 11.05 -4.04 -19.65
N ARG A 31 10.43 -5.10 -19.10
CA ARG A 31 10.19 -6.36 -19.83
C ARG A 31 8.84 -6.39 -20.57
N PHE A 32 7.82 -5.70 -20.05
CA PHE A 32 6.43 -5.79 -20.55
C PHE A 32 5.81 -4.45 -21.02
N GLY A 33 6.60 -3.38 -21.10
CA GLY A 33 6.16 -2.05 -21.53
C GLY A 33 5.15 -1.39 -20.58
N MET A 34 4.33 -0.48 -21.13
CA MET A 34 3.38 0.34 -20.34
C MET A 34 2.28 -0.48 -19.66
N ARG A 35 1.84 -1.55 -20.31
CA ARG A 35 0.89 -2.51 -19.76
C ARG A 35 1.50 -3.26 -18.57
N GLY A 36 2.80 -3.61 -18.64
CA GLY A 36 3.52 -4.26 -17.55
C GLY A 36 3.54 -3.43 -16.25
N ARG A 37 3.58 -2.10 -16.34
CA ARG A 37 3.57 -1.22 -15.16
C ARG A 37 2.20 -1.20 -14.47
N LEU A 38 1.12 -1.18 -15.25
CA LEU A 38 -0.26 -1.30 -14.73
C LEU A 38 -0.53 -2.69 -14.14
N TRP A 39 -0.07 -3.75 -14.79
CA TRP A 39 -0.16 -5.11 -14.25
C TRP A 39 0.67 -5.27 -12.96
N SER A 40 1.87 -4.68 -12.89
CA SER A 40 2.67 -4.70 -11.66
C SER A 40 1.97 -3.97 -10.52
N LEU A 41 1.35 -2.81 -10.80
CA LEU A 41 0.54 -2.10 -9.82
C LEU A 41 -0.62 -2.94 -9.31
N TRP A 42 -1.37 -3.54 -10.22
CA TRP A 42 -2.51 -4.38 -9.87
C TRP A 42 -2.11 -5.59 -9.03
N ILE A 43 -1.01 -6.29 -9.39
CA ILE A 43 -0.50 -7.41 -8.62
C ILE A 43 -0.06 -6.96 -7.23
N LEU A 44 0.73 -5.88 -7.14
CA LEU A 44 1.23 -5.37 -5.85
C LEU A 44 0.08 -4.98 -4.93
N GLN A 45 -0.95 -4.33 -5.47
CA GLN A 45 -2.07 -3.86 -4.67
C GLN A 45 -3.07 -4.97 -4.29
N THR A 46 -3.20 -5.99 -5.14
CA THR A 46 -3.96 -7.20 -4.79
C THR A 46 -3.24 -7.99 -3.69
N VAL A 47 -1.91 -8.15 -3.79
CA VAL A 47 -1.09 -8.81 -2.77
C VAL A 47 -1.13 -8.04 -1.46
N GLU A 48 -1.04 -6.70 -1.51
CA GLU A 48 -1.24 -5.83 -0.36
C GLU A 48 -2.59 -6.08 0.34
N GLY A 49 -3.69 -6.06 -0.42
CA GLY A 49 -5.03 -6.29 0.11
C GLY A 49 -5.19 -7.66 0.77
N VAL A 50 -4.63 -8.71 0.16
CA VAL A 50 -4.60 -10.07 0.73
C VAL A 50 -3.76 -10.13 2.01
N CYS A 51 -2.59 -9.49 2.02
CA CYS A 51 -1.76 -9.37 3.23
C CYS A 51 -2.48 -8.62 4.34
N CYS A 52 -3.26 -7.58 4.01
CA CYS A 52 -4.06 -6.82 4.96
C CYS A 52 -5.15 -7.69 5.63
N ILE A 53 -5.85 -8.50 4.82
CA ILE A 53 -6.82 -9.48 5.33
C ILE A 53 -6.12 -10.52 6.22
N TRP A 54 -4.94 -11.01 5.84
CA TRP A 54 -4.21 -11.99 6.62
C TRP A 54 -3.68 -11.45 7.97
N LEU A 55 -3.34 -10.16 8.00
CA LEU A 55 -2.99 -9.41 9.21
C LEU A 55 -4.22 -9.28 10.13
N GLY A 56 -5.36 -8.91 9.54
CA GLY A 56 -6.68 -8.97 10.17
C GLY A 56 -7.24 -10.38 10.31
N LEU A 57 -6.41 -11.44 10.23
CA LEU A 57 -6.77 -12.82 10.61
C LEU A 57 -5.85 -13.38 11.71
N SER A 58 -4.61 -12.88 11.78
CA SER A 58 -3.56 -13.37 12.68
C SER A 58 -3.67 -12.75 14.08
N GLN A 59 -4.52 -13.34 14.95
CA GLN A 59 -4.70 -12.90 16.35
C GLN A 59 -3.84 -13.67 17.37
N ASP A 60 -3.31 -14.83 17.00
CA ASP A 60 -2.80 -15.80 17.98
C ASP A 60 -1.39 -15.48 18.52
N SER A 61 -0.62 -14.57 17.89
CA SER A 61 0.73 -14.25 18.33
C SER A 61 1.20 -12.85 17.91
N LEU A 62 1.60 -12.04 18.90
CA LEU A 62 2.17 -10.70 18.70
C LEU A 62 3.37 -10.70 17.75
N ALA A 63 4.22 -11.74 17.83
CA ALA A 63 5.39 -11.86 16.98
C ALA A 63 5.00 -12.11 15.51
N MET A 64 3.97 -12.93 15.26
CA MET A 64 3.44 -13.12 13.90
C MET A 64 2.83 -11.83 13.36
N THR A 65 2.03 -11.11 14.14
CA THR A 65 1.42 -9.85 13.69
C THR A 65 2.47 -8.83 13.28
N VAL A 66 3.58 -8.72 14.01
CA VAL A 66 4.70 -7.84 13.65
C VAL A 66 5.38 -8.25 12.35
N VAL A 67 5.59 -9.56 12.13
CA VAL A 67 6.17 -10.06 10.87
C VAL A 67 5.24 -9.80 9.68
N VAL A 68 3.94 -10.04 9.84
CA VAL A 68 2.95 -9.78 8.79
C VAL A 68 2.81 -8.28 8.52
N LEU A 69 2.86 -7.42 9.56
CA LEU A 69 2.92 -5.97 9.43
C LEU A 69 4.12 -5.49 8.60
N ILE A 70 5.29 -6.08 8.85
CA ILE A 70 6.50 -5.76 8.11
C ILE A 70 6.32 -6.12 6.63
N ILE A 71 5.83 -7.33 6.33
CA ILE A 71 5.59 -7.78 4.96
C ILE A 71 4.54 -6.91 4.27
N PHE A 72 3.42 -6.63 4.94
CA PHE A 72 2.37 -5.73 4.45
C PHE A 72 2.94 -4.34 4.12
N SER A 73 3.74 -3.76 5.02
CA SER A 73 4.37 -2.45 4.80
C SER A 73 5.29 -2.43 3.59
N LEU A 74 6.05 -3.49 3.35
CA LEU A 74 6.89 -3.62 2.15
C LEU A 74 6.04 -3.53 0.88
N PHE A 75 4.91 -4.23 0.85
CA PHE A 75 4.00 -4.22 -0.30
C PHE A 75 3.32 -2.86 -0.50
N VAL A 76 2.75 -2.26 0.54
CA VAL A 76 2.13 -0.91 0.48
C VAL A 76 3.09 0.09 -0.15
N GLN A 77 4.33 0.15 0.32
CA GLN A 77 5.28 1.15 -0.15
C GLN A 77 5.80 0.87 -1.55
N SER A 78 5.86 -0.41 -1.92
CA SER A 78 6.18 -0.77 -3.29
C SER A 78 5.06 -0.39 -4.26
N ALA A 79 3.80 -0.54 -3.86
CA ALA A 79 2.64 -0.09 -4.63
C ALA A 79 2.60 1.45 -4.76
N GLU A 80 2.91 2.18 -3.68
CA GLU A 80 3.04 3.63 -3.70
C GLU A 80 4.14 4.09 -4.67
N GLY A 81 5.34 3.47 -4.60
CA GLY A 81 6.45 3.76 -5.51
C GLY A 81 6.10 3.49 -6.98
N ALA A 82 5.41 2.40 -7.25
CA ALA A 82 4.92 2.07 -8.59
C ALA A 82 3.88 3.09 -9.10
N THR A 83 3.05 3.65 -8.21
CA THR A 83 2.00 4.62 -8.57
C THR A 83 2.60 5.94 -9.03
N TYR A 84 3.60 6.45 -8.30
CA TYR A 84 4.37 7.62 -8.72
C TYR A 84 5.15 7.37 -10.02
N GLY A 85 5.55 6.13 -10.27
CA GLY A 85 6.18 5.71 -11.52
C GLY A 85 5.28 5.83 -12.76
N VAL A 86 3.95 5.74 -12.60
CA VAL A 86 2.99 5.87 -13.72
C VAL A 86 2.67 7.33 -14.07
N VAL A 87 2.85 8.26 -13.13
CA VAL A 87 2.61 9.70 -13.31
C VAL A 87 3.19 10.29 -14.62
N PRO A 88 4.47 10.04 -14.97
CA PRO A 88 5.05 10.62 -16.18
C PRO A 88 4.45 10.13 -17.50
N PHE A 89 3.64 9.08 -17.47
CA PHE A 89 2.96 8.55 -18.66
C PHE A 89 1.58 9.15 -18.86
N VAL A 90 0.97 9.69 -17.81
CA VAL A 90 -0.35 10.35 -17.89
C VAL A 90 -0.21 11.77 -18.44
N SER A 91 0.69 12.58 -17.88
CA SER A 91 0.95 13.92 -18.40
C SER A 91 2.42 14.33 -18.23
N ARG A 92 3.14 14.49 -19.35
CA ARG A 92 4.54 14.95 -19.32
C ARG A 92 4.68 16.44 -19.01
N ARG A 93 3.65 17.24 -19.33
CA ARG A 93 3.67 18.71 -19.19
C ARG A 93 3.34 19.19 -17.77
N SER A 94 2.61 18.38 -17.00
CA SER A 94 2.03 18.77 -15.71
C SER A 94 2.29 17.71 -14.63
N LEU A 95 3.51 17.16 -14.62
CA LEU A 95 3.95 16.12 -13.68
C LEU A 95 3.69 16.51 -12.23
N GLY A 96 4.00 17.75 -11.84
CA GLY A 96 3.84 18.23 -10.47
C GLY A 96 2.37 18.32 -10.01
N VAL A 97 1.44 18.64 -10.93
CA VAL A 97 0.01 18.70 -10.60
C VAL A 97 -0.55 17.30 -10.41
N VAL A 98 -0.19 16.37 -11.29
CA VAL A 98 -0.66 14.97 -11.20
C VAL A 98 -0.06 14.26 -9.99
N SER A 99 1.24 14.44 -9.71
CA SER A 99 1.86 13.88 -8.50
C SER A 99 1.30 14.52 -7.23
N GLY A 100 0.99 15.82 -7.27
CA GLY A 100 0.31 16.54 -6.18
C GLY A 100 -1.08 15.98 -5.89
N PHE A 101 -1.86 15.68 -6.93
CA PHE A 101 -3.17 15.03 -6.80
C PHE A 101 -3.06 13.64 -6.17
N ILE A 102 -2.08 12.83 -6.58
CA ILE A 102 -1.87 11.48 -6.01
C ILE A 102 -1.48 11.57 -4.53
N GLY A 103 -0.58 12.49 -4.18
CA GLY A 103 -0.18 12.70 -2.78
C GLY A 103 -1.34 13.22 -1.90
N ALA A 104 -2.10 14.19 -2.39
CA ALA A 104 -3.29 14.69 -1.70
C ALA A 104 -4.38 13.61 -1.56
N GLY A 105 -4.58 12.80 -2.61
CA GLY A 105 -5.51 11.68 -2.61
C GLY A 105 -5.18 10.61 -1.57
N GLY A 106 -3.90 10.26 -1.40
CA GLY A 106 -3.46 9.32 -0.38
C GLY A 106 -3.72 9.81 1.05
N ASN A 107 -3.41 11.09 1.33
CA ASN A 107 -3.67 11.69 2.64
C ASN A 107 -5.17 11.83 2.94
N ALA A 108 -5.95 12.27 1.95
CA ALA A 108 -7.41 12.36 2.07
C ALA A 108 -8.04 10.97 2.28
N GLY A 109 -7.56 9.97 1.53
CA GLY A 109 -7.92 8.57 1.71
C GLY A 109 -7.71 8.12 3.15
N SER A 110 -6.49 8.25 3.67
CA SER A 110 -6.15 7.91 5.06
C SER A 110 -7.08 8.55 6.09
N ALA A 111 -7.38 9.84 5.95
CA ALA A 111 -8.31 10.54 6.84
C ALA A 111 -9.74 9.98 6.76
N VAL A 112 -10.22 9.64 5.56
CA VAL A 112 -11.53 9.01 5.36
C VAL A 112 -11.57 7.60 5.95
N THR A 113 -10.57 6.76 5.69
CA THR A 113 -10.50 5.40 6.25
C THR A 113 -10.38 5.46 7.78
N GLN A 114 -9.62 6.41 8.34
CA GLN A 114 -9.55 6.62 9.78
C GLN A 114 -10.90 7.06 10.36
N ALA A 115 -11.61 7.98 9.70
CA ALA A 115 -12.93 8.44 10.13
C ALA A 115 -14.02 7.36 10.02
N ILE A 116 -13.93 6.43 9.06
CA ILE A 116 -14.90 5.35 8.86
C ILE A 116 -14.63 4.18 9.80
N PHE A 117 -13.38 3.73 9.92
CA PHE A 117 -13.06 2.47 10.61
C PHE A 117 -12.62 2.64 12.07
N PHE A 118 -12.15 3.82 12.47
CA PHE A 118 -11.60 4.04 13.82
C PHE A 118 -12.40 5.03 14.67
N ARG A 119 -13.55 5.51 14.18
CA ARG A 119 -14.39 6.50 14.89
C ARG A 119 -15.44 5.87 15.80
N ASP A 120 -15.89 4.65 15.51
CA ASP A 120 -16.91 3.96 16.29
C ASP A 120 -16.29 2.93 17.24
N SER A 121 -16.65 3.01 18.53
CA SER A 121 -16.14 2.15 19.60
C SER A 121 -16.65 0.70 19.56
N SER A 122 -17.48 0.35 18.55
CA SER A 122 -18.06 -0.99 18.36
C SER A 122 -17.27 -1.87 17.38
N LEU A 123 -16.29 -1.32 16.65
CA LEU A 123 -15.47 -2.08 15.71
C LEU A 123 -14.13 -2.40 16.38
N GLU A 124 -13.87 -3.68 16.64
CA GLU A 124 -12.54 -4.12 17.04
C GLU A 124 -11.55 -3.82 15.92
N THR A 125 -10.34 -3.35 16.29
CA THR A 125 -9.25 -2.96 15.38
C THR A 125 -8.97 -3.99 14.28
N TYR A 126 -9.23 -5.27 14.58
CA TYR A 126 -9.08 -6.40 13.68
C TYR A 126 -10.13 -6.42 12.56
N GLU A 127 -11.40 -6.22 12.89
CA GLU A 127 -12.48 -6.14 11.91
C GLU A 127 -12.25 -4.91 10.99
N GLY A 128 -11.78 -3.79 11.55
CA GLY A 128 -11.38 -2.61 10.79
C GLY A 128 -10.29 -2.90 9.74
N LEU A 129 -9.23 -3.63 10.13
CA LEU A 129 -8.16 -4.05 9.22
C LEU A 129 -8.67 -4.99 8.11
N ARG A 130 -9.58 -5.90 8.46
CA ARG A 130 -10.17 -6.84 7.50
C ARG A 130 -11.06 -6.13 6.47
N TYR A 131 -11.87 -5.17 6.88
CA TYR A 131 -12.68 -4.35 5.97
C TYR A 131 -11.83 -3.40 5.12
N MET A 132 -10.74 -2.85 5.66
CA MET A 132 -9.76 -2.09 4.88
C MET A 132 -9.15 -2.94 3.76
N GLY A 133 -8.74 -4.18 4.05
CA GLY A 133 -8.23 -5.10 3.03
C GLY A 133 -9.25 -5.41 1.93
N LEU A 134 -10.52 -5.63 2.30
CA LEU A 134 -11.62 -5.82 1.33
C LEU A 134 -11.85 -4.58 0.46
N MET A 135 -11.81 -3.38 1.04
CA MET A 135 -11.94 -2.12 0.31
C MET A 135 -10.79 -1.93 -0.69
N VAL A 136 -9.55 -2.25 -0.29
CA VAL A 136 -8.38 -2.19 -1.18
C VAL A 136 -8.55 -3.13 -2.36
N ILE A 137 -8.97 -4.38 -2.14
CA ILE A 137 -9.22 -5.33 -3.23
C ILE A 137 -10.35 -4.84 -4.14
N GLY A 138 -11.45 -4.34 -3.58
CA GLY A 138 -12.59 -3.82 -4.34
C GLY A 138 -12.22 -2.64 -5.25
N ILE A 139 -11.44 -1.69 -4.74
CA ILE A 139 -10.95 -0.54 -5.52
C ILE A 139 -9.90 -1.01 -6.54
N THR A 140 -9.01 -1.93 -6.18
CA THR A 140 -8.01 -2.48 -7.11
C THR A 140 -8.66 -3.20 -8.29
N LEU A 141 -9.82 -3.82 -8.09
CA LEU A 141 -10.58 -4.47 -9.16
C LEU A 141 -11.08 -3.46 -10.20
N THR A 142 -11.43 -2.23 -9.78
CA THR A 142 -11.85 -1.16 -10.72
C THR A 142 -10.71 -0.67 -11.61
N VAL A 143 -9.44 -0.86 -11.21
CA VAL A 143 -8.27 -0.53 -12.05
C VAL A 143 -8.15 -1.46 -13.26
N MET A 144 -8.81 -2.63 -13.22
CA MET A 144 -8.84 -3.59 -14.33
C MET A 144 -9.98 -3.37 -15.34
N LEU A 145 -11.03 -2.63 -14.96
CA LEU A 145 -12.19 -2.30 -15.80
C LEU A 145 -11.92 -1.07 -16.67
#